data_AF-A0A847VTG4-F1
#
_entry.id   AF-A0A847VTG4-F1
#
_cell.length_a   1.000
_cell.length_b   1.000
_cell.length_c   1.000
_cell.angle_alpha   90.00
_cell.angle_beta   90.00
_cell.angle_gamma   90.00
#
_symmetry.space_group_name_H-M   'P 1'
#
loop_
_entity.id
_entity.type
_entity.pdbx_description
1 polymer ?
#
loop_
_entity_poly.entity_id
_entity_poly.type
_entity_poly.pdbx_seq_one_letter_code
_entity_poly.pdbx_strand_id
1 'polypeptide(L)'
;DPSTATKVLDLTDQLVNENNLTTLMITHNMQDAIDHGNRLIMMNDGVIILDVKGKEKASLTKEDLIKKFNELSNGTLDNDSLLLSK
;
A
#
# COMPACT_ATOMS: atom_id res chain seq x y z
N ASP A 1 -5.11 -1.54 -17.82
CA ASP A 1 -6.44 -1.14 -17.31
C ASP A 1 -6.61 -1.68 -15.89
N PRO A 2 -7.46 -1.07 -15.06
CA PRO A 2 -7.62 -1.47 -13.65
C PRO A 2 -8.04 -2.92 -13.48
N SER A 3 -8.91 -3.43 -14.35
CA SER A 3 -9.44 -4.80 -14.24
C SER A 3 -8.38 -5.88 -14.48
N THR A 4 -7.43 -5.64 -15.39
CA THR A 4 -6.30 -6.52 -15.60
C THR A 4 -5.30 -6.44 -14.46
N ALA A 5 -5.07 -5.25 -13.89
CA ALA A 5 -4.18 -5.08 -12.75
C ALA A 5 -4.66 -5.89 -11.52
N THR A 6 -5.95 -5.79 -11.17
CA THR A 6 -6.56 -6.59 -10.10
C THR A 6 -6.35 -8.08 -10.31
N LYS A 7 -6.62 -8.59 -11.53
CA LYS A 7 -6.41 -10.02 -11.83
C LYS A 7 -4.97 -10.48 -11.65
N VAL A 8 -4.00 -9.64 -12.05
CA VAL A 8 -2.58 -9.95 -11.88
C VAL A 8 -2.20 -9.96 -10.40
N LEU A 9 -2.71 -9.01 -9.60
CA LEU A 9 -2.47 -8.96 -8.16
C LEU A 9 -3.07 -10.16 -7.43
N ASP A 10 -4.33 -10.51 -7.72
CA ASP A 10 -4.99 -11.67 -7.13
C ASP A 10 -4.23 -12.97 -7.43
N LEU A 11 -3.80 -13.14 -8.69
CA LEU A 11 -3.01 -14.31 -9.09
C LEU A 11 -1.62 -14.30 -8.42
N THR A 12 -1.01 -13.12 -8.28
CA THR A 12 0.28 -12.98 -7.59
C THR A 12 0.16 -13.38 -6.13
N ASP A 13 -0.87 -12.91 -5.43
CA ASP A 13 -1.15 -13.28 -4.04
C ASP A 13 -1.36 -14.79 -3.89
N GLN A 14 -2.12 -15.39 -4.79
CA GLN A 14 -2.31 -16.84 -4.79
C GLN A 14 -0.96 -17.56 -4.91
N LEU A 15 -0.15 -17.23 -5.92
CA LEU A 15 1.14 -17.88 -6.16
C LEU A 15 2.13 -17.68 -5.01
N VAL A 16 2.15 -16.48 -4.42
CA VAL A 16 3.02 -16.15 -3.29
C VAL A 16 2.66 -16.97 -2.06
N ASN A 17 1.37 -17.10 -1.75
CA ASN A 17 0.91 -17.86 -0.59
C ASN A 17 1.08 -19.38 -0.79
N GLU A 18 0.74 -19.91 -1.97
CA GLU A 18 0.87 -21.34 -2.28
C GLU A 18 2.34 -21.80 -2.22
N ASN A 19 3.26 -20.98 -2.73
CA ASN A 19 4.67 -21.34 -2.86
C ASN A 19 5.57 -20.75 -1.75
N ASN A 20 4.99 -20.07 -0.75
CA ASN A 20 5.70 -19.40 0.34
C ASN A 20 6.83 -18.48 -0.15
N LEU A 21 6.55 -17.66 -1.16
CA LEU A 21 7.55 -16.79 -1.78
C LEU A 21 7.75 -15.50 -0.96
N THR A 22 9.00 -15.06 -0.85
CA THR A 22 9.28 -13.71 -0.34
C THR A 22 9.11 -12.72 -1.49
N THR A 23 8.12 -11.84 -1.37
CA THR A 23 7.74 -10.90 -2.42
C THR A 23 7.65 -9.49 -1.88
N LEU A 24 8.08 -8.51 -2.68
CA LEU A 24 7.93 -7.09 -2.42
C LEU A 24 7.15 -6.45 -3.57
N MET A 25 5.97 -5.91 -3.25
CA MET A 25 5.18 -5.12 -4.19
C MET A 25 5.44 -3.63 -3.96
N ILE A 26 5.65 -2.89 -5.04
CA ILE A 26 5.76 -1.42 -5.03
C ILE A 26 4.52 -0.87 -5.73
N THR A 27 3.73 -0.06 -5.03
CA THR A 27 2.52 0.56 -5.58
C THR A 27 2.34 1.98 -5.04
N HIS A 28 1.66 2.82 -5.83
CA HIS A 28 1.17 4.13 -5.40
C HIS A 28 -0.33 4.09 -5.05
N ASN A 29 -1.02 2.99 -5.36
CA ASN A 29 -2.42 2.79 -5.00
C ASN A 29 -2.51 2.31 -3.55
N MET A 30 -3.07 3.16 -2.69
CA MET A 30 -3.23 2.87 -1.26
C MET A 30 -4.14 1.67 -1.00
N GLN A 31 -5.17 1.46 -1.84
CA GLN A 31 -6.08 0.34 -1.67
C GLN A 31 -5.34 -0.99 -1.90
N ASP A 32 -4.55 -1.08 -2.97
CA ASP A 32 -3.74 -2.28 -3.25
C ASP A 32 -2.75 -2.55 -2.11
N ALA A 33 -2.14 -1.51 -1.53
CA ALA A 33 -1.21 -1.65 -0.40
C ALA A 33 -1.90 -2.18 0.88
N ILE A 34 -3.18 -1.84 1.09
CA ILE A 34 -4.00 -2.32 2.20
C ILE A 34 -4.43 -3.76 1.96
N ASP A 35 -4.93 -4.07 0.76
CA ASP A 35 -5.56 -5.35 0.45
C ASP A 35 -4.53 -6.48 0.29
N HIS A 36 -3.39 -6.21 -0.34
CA HIS A 36 -2.41 -7.25 -0.69
C HIS A 36 -1.23 -7.32 0.30
N GLY A 37 -0.65 -8.50 0.47
CA GLY A 37 0.49 -8.75 1.35
C GLY A 37 0.18 -8.71 2.86
N ASN A 38 1.20 -8.97 3.69
CA ASN A 38 1.07 -9.12 5.15
C ASN A 38 1.78 -8.03 5.97
N ARG A 39 2.51 -7.14 5.29
CA ARG A 39 3.23 -5.99 5.85
C ARG A 39 3.14 -4.83 4.86
N LEU A 40 2.94 -3.62 5.36
CA LEU A 40 2.93 -2.39 4.59
C LEU A 40 4.05 -1.51 5.11
N ILE A 41 4.89 -1.03 4.18
CA ILE A 41 5.95 -0.06 4.44
C ILE A 41 5.66 1.17 3.60
N MET A 42 5.57 2.33 4.24
CA MET A 42 5.43 3.62 3.58
C MET A 42 6.73 4.39 3.74
N MET A 43 7.18 5.01 2.65
CA MET A 43 8.43 5.76 2.62
C MET A 43 8.18 7.20 2.15
N ASN A 44 8.90 8.14 2.74
CA ASN A 44 9.00 9.52 2.26
C ASN A 44 10.47 9.96 2.33
N ASP A 45 10.98 10.58 1.25
CA ASP A 45 12.37 11.05 1.14
C ASP A 45 13.45 10.03 1.56
N GLY A 46 13.25 8.76 1.17
CA GLY A 46 14.18 7.67 1.50
C GLY A 46 14.08 7.15 2.93
N VAL A 47 13.18 7.68 3.75
CA VAL A 47 12.95 7.27 5.13
C VAL A 47 11.67 6.46 5.23
N ILE A 48 11.70 5.38 6.02
CA ILE A 48 10.48 4.63 6.38
C ILE A 48 9.69 5.46 7.38
N ILE A 49 8.49 5.89 6.99
CA ILE A 49 7.59 6.67 7.84
C ILE A 49 6.49 5.79 8.47
N LEU A 50 6.13 4.67 7.83
CA LEU A 50 5.17 3.71 8.38
C LEU A 50 5.66 2.29 8.14
N ASP A 51 5.53 1.43 9.15
CA ASP A 51 5.83 0.00 9.06
C ASP A 51 4.83 -0.78 9.93
N VAL A 52 3.89 -1.45 9.28
CA VAL A 52 2.75 -2.10 9.93
C VAL A 52 2.56 -3.51 9.38
N LYS A 53 2.16 -4.45 10.25
CA LYS A 53 2.06 -5.87 9.89
C LYS A 53 0.92 -6.59 10.60
N GLY A 54 0.49 -7.70 10.03
CA GLY A 54 -0.51 -8.58 10.63
C GLY A 54 -1.83 -7.86 10.91
N LYS A 55 -2.33 -7.95 12.15
CA LYS A 55 -3.63 -7.38 12.55
C LYS A 55 -3.70 -5.87 12.37
N GLU A 56 -2.61 -5.15 12.62
CA GLU A 56 -2.57 -3.69 12.46
C GLU A 56 -2.79 -3.31 11.00
N LYS A 57 -2.10 -3.97 10.06
CA LYS A 57 -2.32 -3.79 8.62
C LYS A 57 -3.76 -4.11 8.24
N ALA A 58 -4.29 -5.24 8.72
CA ALA A 58 -5.64 -5.69 8.39
C ALA A 58 -6.74 -4.73 8.86
N SER A 59 -6.46 -3.87 9.85
CA SER A 59 -7.37 -2.84 10.32
C SER A 59 -7.19 -1.47 9.67
N LEU A 60 -6.20 -1.29 8.79
CA LEU A 60 -5.93 0.01 8.17
C LEU A 60 -6.99 0.37 7.16
N THR A 61 -7.40 1.63 7.22
CA THR A 61 -8.23 2.26 6.19
C THR A 61 -7.41 3.21 5.32
N LYS A 62 -7.97 3.60 4.17
CA LYS A 62 -7.35 4.59 3.29
C LYS A 62 -7.20 5.93 4.01
N GLU A 63 -8.20 6.31 4.80
CA GLU A 63 -8.20 7.53 5.61
C GLU A 63 -7.07 7.52 6.64
N ASP A 64 -6.80 6.38 7.28
CA ASP A 64 -5.69 6.23 8.23
C ASP A 64 -4.34 6.46 7.55
N LEU A 65 -4.16 5.91 6.34
CA LEU A 65 -2.91 6.08 5.58
C LEU A 65 -2.69 7.54 5.18
N ILE A 66 -3.73 8.23 4.69
CA ILE A 66 -3.66 9.65 4.33
C ILE A 66 -3.30 10.48 5.57
N LYS A 67 -3.97 10.21 6.69
CA LYS A 67 -3.72 10.91 7.96
C LYS A 67 -2.28 10.69 8.44
N LYS A 68 -1.82 9.44 8.49
CA LYS A 68 -0.45 9.08 8.90
C LYS A 68 0.59 9.73 8.00
N PHE A 69 0.37 9.73 6.68
CA PHE A 69 1.29 10.40 5.75
C PHE A 69 1.37 11.91 6.04
N ASN A 70 0.23 12.58 6.22
CA ASN A 70 0.21 14.03 6.51
C ASN A 70 0.91 14.38 7.83
N GLU A 71 0.71 13.57 8.88
CA GLU A 71 1.35 13.76 10.18
C GLU A 71 2.87 13.56 10.11
N LEU A 72 3.36 12.66 9.26
CA LEU A 72 4.75 12.23 9.21
C LEU A 72 5.58 12.93 8.11
N SER A 73 4.94 13.48 7.08
CA SER A 73 5.59 14.12 5.93
C SER A 73 5.70 15.66 6.05
N ASN A 74 5.60 16.22 7.26
CA ASN A 74 5.79 17.66 7.55
C ASN A 74 4.99 18.62 6.63
N GLY A 75 3.79 18.23 6.19
CA GLY A 75 2.82 19.14 5.57
C GLY A 75 3.01 19.47 4.08
N THR A 76 3.75 18.67 3.30
CA THR A 76 3.80 18.84 1.84
C THR A 76 2.95 17.79 1.14
N LEU A 77 1.66 18.08 0.92
CA LEU A 77 0.89 17.43 -0.14
C LEU A 77 -0.05 18.40 -0.85
N ASP A 78 0.19 18.52 -2.15
CA ASP A 78 -0.81 18.91 -3.13
C ASP A 78 -1.74 17.69 -3.31
N ASN A 79 -2.90 17.73 -2.65
CA ASN A 79 -3.88 16.64 -2.56
C ASN A 79 -4.35 16.11 -3.94
N ASP A 80 -4.15 16.87 -5.01
CA ASP A 80 -4.65 16.56 -6.34
C ASP A 80 -3.91 15.41 -7.02
N SER A 81 -2.61 15.20 -6.76
CA SER A 81 -1.85 14.13 -7.46
C SER A 81 -2.12 12.71 -6.91
N LEU A 82 -2.54 12.59 -5.65
CA LEU A 82 -2.84 11.30 -5.00
C LEU A 82 -4.24 10.78 -5.35
N LEU A 83 -5.14 11.67 -5.77
CA LEU A 83 -6.53 11.33 -6.12
C LEU A 83 -6.69 10.88 -7.59
N LEU A 84 -5.68 11.10 -8.44
CA LEU A 84 -5.79 10.98 -9.89
C LEU A 84 -5.33 9.64 -10.49
N SER A 85 -5.28 8.56 -9.72
CA SER A 85 -5.18 7.20 -10.29
C SER A 85 -6.57 6.61 -10.48
N LYS A 86 -7.17 6.88 -11.65
CA LYS A 86 -8.32 6.13 -12.17
C LYS A 86 -7.91 4.74 -12.65
#